data_AF-A0A3S3NFY0-F1
#
_entry.id   AF-A0A3S3NFY0-F1
#
_cell.length_a   1.000
_cell.length_b   1.000
_cell.length_c   1.000
_cell.angle_alpha   90.00
_cell.angle_beta   90.00
_cell.angle_gamma   90.00
#
_symmetry.space_group_name_H-M   'P 1'
#
loop_
_entity.id
_entity.type
_entity.pdbx_description
1 polymer ?
#
loop_
_entity_poly.entity_id
_entity_poly.type
_entity_poly.pdbx_seq_one_letter_code
_entity_poly.pdbx_strand_id
1 'polypeptide(L)'
;METPNSSLQGIFNKTKNESKWIAESQQRRYSSKLLEALRLVRTKKPPAPSRAFQEAADRALAVAARGRSRWSRAILSSRRGFSIHKKKKRAVTGCSRLGERADGLFRSRGKRFAGVEVERRRRVLGRLIPGCRKLMLPKLVEEAGDYIAALEMQVRAMSALTELLAPSLIRSPPYTI
;
A
#
# COMPACT_ATOMS: atom_id res chain seq x y z
N MET A 1 28.68 -31.77 -4.82
CA MET A 1 27.88 -31.23 -3.71
C MET A 1 27.17 -29.99 -4.22
N GLU A 2 25.96 -30.16 -4.76
CA GLU A 2 25.15 -29.09 -5.35
C GLU A 2 24.47 -28.28 -4.23
N THR A 3 24.61 -26.96 -4.25
CA THR A 3 24.00 -26.08 -3.24
C THR A 3 22.54 -25.80 -3.58
N PRO A 4 21.57 -25.96 -2.65
CA PRO A 4 20.13 -25.79 -2.95
C PRO A 4 19.67 -24.32 -3.07
N ASN A 5 20.60 -23.34 -3.08
CA ASN A 5 20.26 -21.93 -2.90
C ASN A 5 19.92 -21.18 -4.21
N SER A 6 20.27 -21.74 -5.38
CA SER A 6 20.01 -21.11 -6.69
C SER A 6 18.54 -21.17 -7.13
N SER A 7 17.81 -22.20 -6.71
CA SER A 7 16.41 -22.41 -7.13
C SER A 7 15.45 -21.39 -6.51
N LEU A 8 15.69 -20.99 -5.27
CA LEU A 8 14.87 -19.98 -4.59
C LEU A 8 15.09 -18.57 -5.16
N GLN A 9 16.32 -18.24 -5.56
CA GLN A 9 16.59 -16.98 -6.25
C GLN A 9 15.92 -16.91 -7.63
N GLY A 10 15.87 -18.02 -8.36
CA GLY A 10 15.15 -18.12 -9.64
C GLY A 10 13.65 -17.84 -9.49
N ILE A 11 13.00 -18.38 -8.44
CA ILE A 11 11.57 -18.15 -8.16
C ILE A 11 11.31 -16.70 -7.72
N PHE A 12 12.19 -16.14 -6.89
CA PHE A 12 12.09 -14.74 -6.43
C PHE A 12 12.29 -13.75 -7.59
N ASN A 13 13.21 -14.05 -8.51
CA ASN A 13 13.45 -13.21 -9.69
C ASN A 13 12.37 -13.38 -10.77
N LYS A 14 11.78 -14.58 -10.92
CA LYS A 14 10.63 -14.82 -11.79
C LYS A 14 9.39 -14.06 -11.34
N THR A 15 9.09 -14.06 -10.05
CA THR A 15 7.98 -13.28 -9.47
C THR A 15 8.20 -11.78 -9.56
N LYS A 16 9.46 -11.29 -9.47
CA LYS A 16 9.80 -9.90 -9.82
C LYS A 16 9.47 -9.56 -11.26
N ASN A 17 9.91 -10.34 -12.24
CA ASN A 17 9.69 -10.04 -13.66
C ASN A 17 8.22 -10.15 -14.10
N GLU A 18 7.41 -10.97 -13.43
CA GLU A 18 5.96 -11.07 -13.68
C GLU A 18 5.13 -10.00 -12.93
N SER A 19 5.73 -9.34 -11.95
CA SER A 19 5.07 -8.25 -11.25
C SER A 19 4.89 -7.09 -12.22
N LYS A 20 3.66 -6.90 -12.70
CA LYS A 20 3.23 -5.87 -13.67
C LYS A 20 3.78 -4.46 -13.37
N TRP A 21 4.16 -4.20 -12.12
CA TRP A 21 4.72 -2.97 -11.61
C TRP A 21 6.22 -2.76 -11.90
N ILE A 22 6.96 -3.78 -12.33
CA ILE A 22 8.38 -3.69 -12.70
C ILE A 22 8.56 -3.31 -14.17
N ALA A 23 7.55 -3.55 -15.01
CA ALA A 23 7.62 -3.25 -16.44
C ALA A 23 7.84 -1.74 -16.70
N GLU A 24 8.80 -1.42 -17.58
CA GLU A 24 9.17 -0.04 -17.93
C GLU A 24 7.97 0.77 -18.46
N SER A 25 7.07 0.13 -19.20
CA SER A 25 5.84 0.76 -19.71
C SER A 25 4.90 1.22 -18.59
N GLN A 26 4.82 0.47 -17.49
CA GLN A 26 4.03 0.81 -16.32
C GLN A 26 4.67 1.95 -15.53
N GLN A 27 6.01 1.96 -15.45
CA GLN A 27 6.77 3.07 -14.87
C GLN A 27 6.55 4.37 -15.65
N ARG A 28 6.61 4.34 -16.99
CA ARG A 28 6.33 5.51 -17.86
C ARG A 28 4.89 6.02 -17.71
N ARG A 29 3.92 5.11 -17.60
CA ARG A 29 2.51 5.49 -17.36
C ARG A 29 2.34 6.14 -16.00
N TYR A 30 2.96 5.57 -14.96
CA TYR A 30 2.92 6.11 -13.62
C TYR A 30 3.58 7.49 -13.55
N SER A 31 4.79 7.65 -14.09
CA SER A 31 5.51 8.93 -14.07
C SER A 31 4.73 10.05 -14.76
N SER A 32 4.11 9.75 -15.90
CA SER A 32 3.26 10.70 -16.63
C SER A 32 2.07 11.17 -15.77
N LYS A 33 1.38 10.22 -15.12
CA LYS A 33 0.24 10.52 -14.24
C LYS A 33 0.66 11.24 -12.96
N LEU A 34 1.83 10.91 -12.43
CA LEU A 34 2.40 11.58 -11.27
C LEU A 34 2.67 13.05 -11.59
N LEU A 35 3.36 13.36 -12.67
CA LEU A 35 3.64 14.75 -13.07
C LEU A 35 2.37 15.57 -13.28
N GLU A 36 1.35 14.98 -13.91
CA GLU A 36 0.03 15.59 -14.06
C GLU A 36 -0.59 15.92 -12.69
N ALA A 37 -0.59 14.96 -11.77
CA ALA A 37 -1.14 15.15 -10.43
C ALA A 37 -0.35 16.18 -9.61
N LEU A 38 0.99 16.21 -9.71
CA LEU A 38 1.85 17.17 -9.04
C LEU A 38 1.61 18.61 -9.54
N ARG A 39 1.40 18.79 -10.85
CA ARG A 39 1.02 20.08 -11.44
C ARG A 39 -0.33 20.57 -10.91
N LEU A 40 -1.30 19.67 -10.74
CA LEU A 40 -2.61 20.00 -10.15
C LEU A 40 -2.51 20.39 -8.68
N VAL A 41 -1.64 19.75 -7.90
CA VAL A 41 -1.41 20.11 -6.49
C VAL A 41 -0.75 21.48 -6.38
N ARG A 42 0.27 21.75 -7.21
CA ARG A 42 0.99 23.04 -7.23
C ARG A 42 0.08 24.21 -7.58
N THR A 43 -0.84 24.02 -8.53
CA THR A 43 -1.81 25.04 -8.94
C THR A 43 -2.87 25.31 -7.88
N LYS A 44 -3.37 24.25 -7.21
CA LYS A 44 -4.43 24.37 -6.21
C LYS A 44 -3.99 24.92 -4.84
N LYS A 45 -2.68 25.04 -4.59
CA LYS A 45 -2.08 25.51 -3.31
C LYS A 45 -2.85 25.00 -2.07
N PRO A 46 -2.90 23.67 -1.86
CA PRO A 46 -3.67 23.11 -0.75
C PRO A 46 -3.08 23.53 0.61
N PRO A 47 -3.91 23.62 1.66
CA PRO A 47 -3.48 24.04 2.99
C PRO A 47 -2.45 23.09 3.64
N ALA A 48 -2.40 21.83 3.19
CA ALA A 48 -1.42 20.83 3.61
C ALA A 48 -0.68 20.25 2.39
N PRO A 49 0.38 20.90 1.89
CA PRO A 49 1.03 20.54 0.64
C PRO A 49 1.62 19.13 0.67
N SER A 50 2.39 18.79 1.71
CA SER A 50 3.02 17.45 1.85
C SER A 50 1.99 16.31 1.76
N ARG A 51 0.86 16.45 2.46
CA ARG A 51 -0.21 15.45 2.43
C ARG A 51 -0.91 15.39 1.08
N ALA A 52 -1.15 16.53 0.44
CA ALA A 52 -1.72 16.57 -0.90
C ALA A 52 -0.79 15.94 -1.94
N PHE A 53 0.53 16.09 -1.79
CA PHE A 53 1.54 15.44 -2.63
C PHE A 53 1.51 13.92 -2.47
N GLN A 54 1.48 13.43 -1.22
CA GLN A 54 1.37 12.01 -0.95
C GLN A 54 0.06 11.42 -1.50
N GLU A 55 -1.07 12.10 -1.26
CA GLU A 55 -2.38 11.67 -1.77
C GLU A 55 -2.42 11.71 -3.32
N ALA A 56 -1.74 12.66 -3.96
CA ALA A 56 -1.63 12.74 -5.41
C ALA A 56 -0.78 11.59 -5.98
N ALA A 57 0.33 11.23 -5.33
CA ALA A 57 1.16 10.09 -5.72
C ALA A 57 0.39 8.78 -5.58
N ASP A 58 -0.28 8.56 -4.44
CA ASP A 58 -1.10 7.36 -4.20
C ASP A 58 -2.26 7.25 -5.22
N ARG A 59 -2.89 8.39 -5.57
CA ARG A 59 -3.92 8.42 -6.62
C ARG A 59 -3.35 8.11 -7.99
N ALA A 60 -2.19 8.67 -8.36
CA ALA A 60 -1.53 8.37 -9.62
C ALA A 60 -1.17 6.88 -9.72
N LEU A 61 -0.70 6.29 -8.62
CA LEU A 61 -0.42 4.87 -8.51
C LEU A 61 -1.69 4.02 -8.71
N ALA A 62 -2.78 4.40 -8.05
CA ALA A 62 -4.07 3.70 -8.19
C ALA A 62 -4.67 3.82 -9.60
N VAL A 63 -4.53 4.97 -10.26
CA VAL A 63 -4.95 5.17 -11.66
C VAL A 63 -4.09 4.31 -12.60
N ALA A 64 -2.77 4.26 -12.38
CA ALA A 64 -1.88 3.39 -13.16
C ALA A 64 -2.25 1.90 -13.00
N ALA A 65 -2.72 1.48 -11.81
CA ALA A 65 -3.25 0.15 -11.56
C ALA A 65 -4.57 -0.16 -12.30
N ARG A 66 -5.24 0.87 -12.86
CA ARG A 66 -6.55 0.80 -13.53
C ARG A 66 -7.67 0.21 -12.66
N GLY A 67 -7.58 0.32 -11.33
CA GLY A 67 -8.62 -0.24 -10.45
C GLY A 67 -8.71 -1.78 -10.44
N ARG A 68 -7.68 -2.50 -10.93
CA ARG A 68 -7.72 -3.97 -10.98
C ARG A 68 -7.57 -4.60 -9.60
N SER A 69 -6.73 -4.03 -8.75
CA SER A 69 -6.54 -4.46 -7.36
C SER A 69 -7.61 -3.88 -6.43
N ARG A 70 -7.84 -4.51 -5.27
CA ARG A 70 -8.76 -3.95 -4.25
C ARG A 70 -8.17 -2.69 -3.62
N TRP A 71 -6.85 -2.64 -3.43
CA TRP A 71 -6.20 -1.44 -2.90
C TRP A 71 -6.34 -0.25 -3.84
N SER A 72 -6.22 -0.42 -5.16
CA SER A 72 -6.38 0.68 -6.12
C SER A 72 -7.81 1.20 -6.15
N ARG A 73 -8.81 0.31 -6.17
CA ARG A 73 -10.23 0.70 -6.03
C ARG A 73 -10.51 1.42 -4.72
N ALA A 74 -9.91 0.96 -3.62
CA ALA A 74 -10.06 1.63 -2.34
C ALA A 74 -9.51 3.06 -2.38
N ILE A 75 -8.36 3.27 -3.03
CA ILE A 75 -7.76 4.62 -3.17
C ILE A 75 -8.67 5.52 -4.01
N LEU A 76 -9.13 5.04 -5.17
CA LEU A 76 -9.99 5.81 -6.07
C LEU A 76 -11.36 6.14 -5.47
N SER A 77 -11.94 5.23 -4.69
CA SER A 77 -13.23 5.44 -4.01
C SER A 77 -13.13 6.27 -2.73
N SER A 78 -11.92 6.50 -2.21
CA SER A 78 -11.71 7.33 -1.02
C SER A 78 -11.84 8.82 -1.37
N ARG A 79 -13.07 9.35 -1.21
CA ARG A 79 -13.37 10.78 -1.44
C ARG A 79 -12.66 11.74 -0.47
N ARG A 80 -12.02 11.19 0.57
CA ARG A 80 -11.28 11.88 1.63
C ARG A 80 -10.19 10.90 2.02
N GLY A 81 -8.91 11.29 1.88
CA GLY A 81 -7.74 10.40 1.99
C GLY A 81 -7.80 9.47 3.20
N PHE A 82 -7.02 8.38 3.16
CA PHE A 82 -6.93 7.39 4.23
C PHE A 82 -6.35 8.02 5.50
N SER A 83 -7.17 8.82 6.18
CA SER A 83 -6.93 9.13 7.58
C SER A 83 -7.11 7.80 8.30
N ILE A 84 -5.97 7.25 8.69
CA ILE A 84 -5.82 6.10 9.57
C ILE A 84 -6.58 6.35 10.91
N HIS A 85 -7.16 7.54 11.11
CA HIS A 85 -7.89 7.96 12.31
C HIS A 85 -9.36 8.38 12.07
N LYS A 86 -10.09 7.75 11.14
CA LYS A 86 -11.55 7.77 11.28
C LYS A 86 -11.97 6.89 12.46
N LYS A 87 -11.96 7.46 13.67
CA LYS A 87 -12.71 6.97 14.82
C LYS A 87 -14.18 6.92 14.38
N LYS A 88 -14.66 5.73 14.05
CA LYS A 88 -16.09 5.50 13.83
C LYS A 88 -16.74 5.68 15.20
N LYS A 89 -17.39 6.83 15.47
CA LYS A 89 -18.28 6.96 16.62
C LYS A 89 -19.34 5.87 16.45
N ARG A 90 -19.25 4.80 17.24
CA ARG A 90 -20.32 3.81 17.31
C ARG A 90 -21.41 4.46 18.16
N ALA A 91 -22.59 4.64 17.58
CA ALA A 91 -23.78 4.84 18.38
C ALA A 91 -23.94 3.61 19.26
N VAL A 92 -24.02 3.82 20.57
CA VAL A 92 -24.37 2.79 21.54
C VAL A 92 -25.85 2.49 21.33
N THR A 93 -26.14 1.33 20.77
CA THR A 93 -27.45 0.69 20.96
C THR A 93 -27.17 -0.57 21.74
N GLY A 94 -27.64 -0.57 22.99
CA GLY A 94 -27.45 -1.67 23.92
C GLY A 94 -28.14 -2.93 23.43
N CYS A 95 -27.50 -4.07 23.65
CA CYS A 95 -28.18 -5.33 23.81
C CYS A 95 -27.38 -6.15 24.81
N SER A 96 -27.76 -6.02 26.07
CA SER A 96 -27.49 -6.98 27.11
C SER A 96 -28.22 -8.26 26.75
N ARG A 97 -27.54 -9.41 26.61
CA ARG A 97 -27.97 -10.71 27.18
C ARG A 97 -26.75 -11.59 27.44
N LEU A 98 -26.62 -11.92 28.72
CA LEU A 98 -25.79 -12.98 29.28
C LEU A 98 -26.28 -14.33 28.76
N GLY A 99 -25.35 -15.26 28.57
CA GLY A 99 -25.62 -16.66 28.25
C GLY A 99 -24.50 -17.52 28.82
N GLU A 100 -24.90 -18.46 29.67
CA GLU A 100 -24.12 -19.16 30.68
C GLU A 100 -23.18 -20.26 30.14
N ARG A 101 -22.37 -20.78 31.07
CA ARG A 101 -21.28 -21.75 30.96
C ARG A 101 -21.76 -23.15 30.54
N ALA A 102 -20.90 -23.93 29.88
CA ALA A 102 -20.60 -25.31 30.30
C ALA A 102 -19.36 -25.88 29.57
N ASP A 103 -18.73 -26.81 30.28
CA ASP A 103 -17.46 -27.50 30.05
C ASP A 103 -17.22 -28.16 28.69
N GLY A 104 -15.93 -28.38 28.38
CA GLY A 104 -15.57 -29.35 27.36
C GLY A 104 -14.17 -29.24 26.78
N LEU A 105 -13.21 -29.84 27.49
CA LEU A 105 -12.07 -30.57 26.91
C LEU A 105 -10.85 -29.76 26.43
N PHE A 106 -9.76 -29.94 27.18
CA PHE A 106 -8.39 -29.74 26.75
C PHE A 106 -8.10 -30.51 25.45
N ARG A 107 -8.15 -29.84 24.29
CA ARG A 107 -7.46 -30.31 23.08
C ARG A 107 -6.65 -29.19 22.43
N SER A 108 -5.34 -29.41 22.37
CA SER A 108 -4.34 -28.68 21.56
C SER A 108 -4.13 -27.18 21.88
N ARG A 109 -3.51 -26.92 23.04
CA ARG A 109 -3.07 -25.57 23.46
C ARG A 109 -2.15 -24.91 22.41
N GLY A 110 -1.30 -25.66 21.69
CA GLY A 110 -0.41 -25.13 20.65
C GLY A 110 -1.08 -24.64 19.36
N LYS A 111 -2.13 -25.31 18.86
CA LYS A 111 -2.82 -24.94 17.60
C LYS A 111 -3.74 -23.72 17.75
N ARG A 112 -4.36 -23.54 18.92
CA ARG A 112 -5.21 -22.37 19.20
C ARG A 112 -4.41 -21.07 19.29
N PHE A 113 -3.20 -21.10 19.87
CA PHE A 113 -2.34 -19.92 19.92
C PHE A 113 -1.80 -19.51 18.54
N ALA A 114 -1.40 -20.47 17.71
CA ALA A 114 -0.97 -20.20 16.33
C ALA A 114 -2.10 -19.56 15.50
N GLY A 115 -3.33 -20.07 15.62
CA GLY A 115 -4.50 -19.48 14.94
C GLY A 115 -4.80 -18.05 15.40
N VAL A 116 -4.69 -17.78 16.71
CA VAL A 116 -4.89 -16.43 17.28
C VAL A 116 -3.81 -15.47 16.78
N GLU A 117 -2.56 -15.90 16.69
CA GLU A 117 -1.46 -15.04 16.22
C GLU A 117 -1.55 -14.75 14.72
N VAL A 118 -1.87 -15.75 13.90
CA VAL A 118 -2.13 -15.58 12.47
C VAL A 118 -3.27 -14.58 12.24
N GLU A 119 -4.34 -14.65 13.03
CA GLU A 119 -5.46 -13.71 12.95
C GLU A 119 -5.07 -12.28 13.39
N ARG A 120 -4.21 -12.13 14.42
CA ARG A 120 -3.66 -10.83 14.80
C ARG A 120 -2.83 -10.22 13.67
N ARG A 121 -1.91 -11.00 13.08
CA ARG A 121 -1.09 -10.56 11.94
C ARG A 121 -1.94 -10.23 10.72
N ARG A 122 -2.96 -11.04 10.42
CA ARG A 122 -3.95 -10.76 9.36
C ARG A 122 -4.65 -9.42 9.58
N ARG A 123 -5.09 -9.12 10.81
CA ARG A 123 -5.73 -7.83 11.14
C ARG A 123 -4.79 -6.65 10.97
N VAL A 124 -3.52 -6.79 11.34
CA VAL A 124 -2.50 -5.76 11.15
C VAL A 124 -2.28 -5.51 9.66
N LEU A 125 -2.03 -6.57 8.90
CA LEU A 125 -1.79 -6.47 7.45
C LEU A 125 -3.00 -5.88 6.71
N GLY A 126 -4.23 -6.29 7.07
CA GLY A 126 -5.46 -5.74 6.51
C GLY A 126 -5.72 -4.26 6.86
N ARG A 127 -5.06 -3.72 7.90
CA ARG A 127 -5.11 -2.28 8.23
C ARG A 127 -4.07 -1.47 7.48
N LEU A 128 -2.93 -2.08 7.16
CA LEU A 128 -1.83 -1.45 6.42
C LEU A 128 -2.19 -1.27 4.94
N ILE A 129 -2.78 -2.29 4.33
CA ILE A 129 -3.10 -2.27 2.89
C ILE A 129 -4.47 -1.60 2.67
N PRO A 130 -4.57 -0.62 1.75
CA PRO A 130 -5.83 0.04 1.44
C PRO A 130 -6.92 -0.97 1.05
N GLY A 131 -8.12 -0.84 1.64
CA GLY A 131 -9.28 -1.68 1.28
C GLY A 131 -9.28 -3.13 1.77
N CYS A 132 -8.23 -3.60 2.46
CA CYS A 132 -8.03 -5.03 2.72
C CYS A 132 -8.46 -5.53 4.12
N ARG A 133 -9.12 -4.69 4.93
CA ARG A 133 -9.50 -4.99 6.33
C ARG A 133 -10.35 -6.26 6.52
N LYS A 134 -11.17 -6.62 5.53
CA LYS A 134 -12.15 -7.72 5.59
C LYS A 134 -11.79 -8.89 4.67
N LEU A 135 -10.56 -8.97 4.19
CA LEU A 135 -10.12 -10.06 3.30
C LEU A 135 -9.72 -11.32 4.06
N MET A 136 -9.93 -12.46 3.39
CA MET A 136 -9.33 -13.74 3.77
C MET A 136 -7.81 -13.70 3.60
N LEU A 137 -7.09 -14.46 4.42
CA LEU A 137 -5.62 -14.39 4.48
C LEU A 137 -4.92 -14.62 3.12
N PRO A 138 -5.30 -15.61 2.27
CA PRO A 138 -4.61 -15.81 1.00
C PRO A 138 -4.74 -14.60 0.06
N LYS A 139 -5.96 -14.09 -0.11
CA LYS A 139 -6.23 -12.88 -0.90
C LYS A 139 -5.58 -11.62 -0.31
N LEU A 140 -5.45 -11.56 1.01
CA LEU A 140 -4.77 -10.43 1.66
C LEU A 140 -3.28 -10.42 1.34
N VAL A 141 -2.62 -11.57 1.31
CA VAL A 141 -1.19 -11.68 1.00
C VAL A 141 -0.92 -11.40 -0.48
N GLU A 142 -1.79 -11.89 -1.39
CA GLU A 142 -1.74 -11.52 -2.82
C GLU A 142 -1.79 -10.00 -3.02
N GLU A 143 -2.80 -9.34 -2.43
CA GLU A 143 -2.94 -7.87 -2.50
C GLU A 143 -1.79 -7.13 -1.80
N ALA A 144 -1.17 -7.74 -0.78
CA ALA A 144 0.03 -7.21 -0.11
C ALA A 144 1.22 -7.18 -1.05
N GLY A 145 1.50 -8.30 -1.74
CA GLY A 145 2.59 -8.40 -2.71
C GLY A 145 2.43 -7.38 -3.83
N ASP A 146 1.22 -7.27 -4.38
CA ASP A 146 0.89 -6.28 -5.41
C ASP A 146 1.10 -4.83 -4.92
N TYR A 147 0.72 -4.53 -3.67
CA TYR A 147 0.88 -3.19 -3.11
C TYR A 147 2.36 -2.86 -2.82
N ILE A 148 3.14 -3.82 -2.33
CA ILE A 148 4.60 -3.66 -2.14
C ILE A 148 5.27 -3.34 -3.48
N ALA A 149 5.00 -4.13 -4.52
CA ALA A 149 5.58 -3.91 -5.84
C ALA A 149 5.20 -2.53 -6.41
N ALA A 150 3.96 -2.07 -6.16
CA ALA A 150 3.51 -0.74 -6.56
C ALA A 150 4.26 0.37 -5.81
N LEU A 151 4.48 0.22 -4.49
CA LEU A 151 5.26 1.16 -3.69
C LEU A 151 6.73 1.20 -4.12
N GLU A 152 7.34 0.06 -4.41
CA GLU A 152 8.70 -0.01 -4.94
C GLU A 152 8.84 0.76 -6.26
N MET A 153 7.88 0.61 -7.18
CA MET A 153 7.86 1.36 -8.43
C MET A 153 7.72 2.88 -8.18
N GLN A 154 6.89 3.28 -7.21
CA GLN A 154 6.75 4.68 -6.82
C GLN A 154 8.09 5.26 -6.33
N VAL A 155 8.82 4.54 -5.47
CA VAL A 155 10.14 4.97 -4.98
C VAL A 155 11.12 5.10 -6.14
N ARG A 156 11.24 4.08 -7.01
CA ARG A 156 12.12 4.11 -8.18
C ARG A 156 11.83 5.29 -9.11
N ALA A 157 10.56 5.53 -9.41
CA ALA A 157 10.14 6.63 -10.27
C ALA A 157 10.40 8.01 -9.65
N MET A 158 10.16 8.16 -8.34
CA MET A 158 10.47 9.42 -7.65
C MET A 158 11.97 9.67 -7.56
N SER A 159 12.79 8.64 -7.31
CA SER A 159 14.25 8.74 -7.33
C SER A 159 14.77 9.17 -8.70
N ALA A 160 14.30 8.56 -9.79
CA ALA A 160 14.69 8.94 -11.15
C ALA A 160 14.31 10.40 -11.48
N LEU A 161 13.15 10.88 -11.01
CA LEU A 161 12.79 12.29 -11.15
C LEU A 161 13.74 13.20 -10.36
N THR A 162 14.09 12.84 -9.13
CA THR A 162 15.04 13.64 -8.34
C THR A 162 16.44 13.67 -8.95
N GLU A 163 16.90 12.58 -9.55
CA GLU A 163 18.19 12.52 -10.26
C GLU A 163 18.20 13.46 -11.48
N LEU A 164 17.08 13.54 -12.21
CA LEU A 164 16.94 14.47 -13.35
C LEU A 164 16.83 15.93 -12.91
N LEU A 165 16.20 16.20 -11.77
CA LEU A 165 15.98 17.57 -11.26
C LEU A 165 17.14 18.10 -10.41
N ALA A 166 17.92 17.25 -9.74
CA ALA A 166 19.02 17.67 -8.87
C ALA A 166 20.06 18.56 -9.58
N PRO A 167 20.50 18.28 -10.83
CA PRO A 167 21.41 19.16 -11.57
C PRO A 167 20.84 20.56 -11.81
N SER A 168 19.51 20.70 -11.91
CA SER A 168 18.84 21.98 -12.14
C SER A 168 18.64 22.82 -10.87
N LEU A 169 18.54 22.17 -9.69
CA LEU A 169 18.41 22.86 -8.40
C LEU A 169 19.76 23.38 -7.87
N ILE A 170 20.86 22.69 -8.20
CA ILE A 170 22.22 23.10 -7.83
C ILE A 170 22.70 24.30 -8.67
N ARG A 171 22.08 24.55 -9.84
CA ARG A 171 22.48 25.63 -10.77
C ARG A 171 21.73 26.97 -10.55
N SER A 172 20.98 27.13 -9.47
CA SER A 172 20.48 28.46 -9.10
C SER A 172 21.66 29.32 -8.64
N PRO A 173 22.04 30.40 -9.36
CA PRO A 173 23.10 31.27 -8.89
C PRO A 173 22.70 31.88 -7.54
N PRO A 174 23.66 32.12 -6.62
CA PRO A 174 23.40 32.92 -5.44
C PRO A 174 22.96 34.31 -5.90
N TYR A 175 21.85 34.78 -5.34
CA TYR A 175 21.37 36.14 -5.55
C TYR A 175 22.46 37.12 -5.12
N THR A 176 23.05 37.83 -6.07
CA THR A 176 23.91 38.99 -5.79
C THR A 176 22.99 40.14 -5.38
N ILE A 177 23.19 40.64 -4.15
CA ILE A 177 22.61 41.90 -3.64
C ILE A 177 23.38 43.05 -4.27
#